data_AF-T1BYA0-F1
#
_entry.id   AF-T1BYA0-F1
#
_cell.length_a   1.000
_cell.length_b   1.000
_cell.length_c   1.000
_cell.angle_alpha   90.00
_cell.angle_beta   90.00
_cell.angle_gamma   90.00
#
_symmetry.space_group_name_H-M   'P 1'
#
loop_
_entity.id
_entity.type
_entity.pdbx_description
1 polymer ?
#
loop_
_entity_poly.entity_id
_entity_poly.type
_entity_poly.pdbx_seq_one_letter_code
_entity_poly.pdbx_strand_id
1 'polypeptide(L)'
;GRKYATIIYDLDRSHVVWVGQGKGRETIDRFFNESLSEHQRLKIKWASCDMSRAYTGAIQHHCPNATLVIDRFHVVKALNEALDAVRKDEWRGLDKRGRQAIKGLRWMLGMHARNRSKKQSQFLNALRTSNRRIHRAWVLKDEFDHVWHFKYVGAAKQFLKRWMTAALRSRLPSLKTFVTTVRNHFDNIITFIERPLTNAVGEGINRLLKIVKNRASGFRGLEPFADLIFLTIGDLDIPAHIPSDLRTL
;
A
#
# COMPACT_ATOMS: atom_id res chain seq x y z
N GLY A 1 2.56 9.99 22.47
CA GLY A 1 1.76 9.16 21.54
C GLY A 1 2.16 9.42 20.10
N ARG A 2 1.81 8.53 19.14
CA ARG A 2 2.05 8.77 17.71
C ARG A 2 1.02 9.77 17.15
N LYS A 3 1.48 10.83 16.47
CA LYS A 3 0.60 11.76 15.72
C LYS A 3 0.36 11.20 14.32
N TYR A 4 -0.88 11.28 13.82
CA TYR A 4 -1.27 10.83 12.49
C TYR A 4 -1.88 11.99 11.70
N ALA A 5 -1.65 11.98 10.39
CA ALA A 5 -2.29 12.89 9.45
C ALA A 5 -2.86 12.07 8.28
N THR A 6 -4.05 12.45 7.85
CA THR A 6 -4.69 11.97 6.63
C THR A 6 -4.37 12.95 5.51
N ILE A 7 -3.92 12.41 4.38
CA ILE A 7 -3.59 13.17 3.17
C ILE A 7 -4.53 12.70 2.07
N ILE A 8 -5.19 13.64 1.41
CA ILE A 8 -6.06 13.38 0.27
C ILE A 8 -5.46 14.13 -0.91
N TYR A 9 -5.39 13.45 -2.04
CA TYR A 9 -4.75 13.96 -3.25
C TYR A 9 -5.54 13.56 -4.48
N ASP A 10 -5.39 14.37 -5.52
CA ASP A 10 -5.96 14.13 -6.84
C ASP A 10 -5.11 13.08 -7.58
N LEU A 11 -5.76 12.01 -8.06
CA LEU A 11 -5.10 10.90 -8.74
C LEU A 11 -4.56 11.29 -10.13
N ASP A 12 -5.21 12.22 -10.81
CA ASP A 12 -4.88 12.62 -12.17
C ASP A 12 -3.82 13.73 -12.18
N ARG A 13 -3.94 14.71 -11.26
CA ARG A 13 -2.99 15.83 -11.13
C ARG A 13 -1.80 15.56 -10.22
N SER A 14 -1.87 14.53 -9.37
CA SER A 14 -0.85 14.23 -8.35
C SER A 14 -0.64 15.34 -7.32
N HIS A 15 -1.65 16.19 -7.09
CA HIS A 15 -1.60 17.28 -6.11
C HIS A 15 -2.33 16.91 -4.82
N VAL A 16 -1.77 17.30 -3.68
CA VAL A 16 -2.46 17.21 -2.38
C VAL A 16 -3.54 18.28 -2.32
N VAL A 17 -4.79 17.84 -2.09
CA VAL A 17 -5.96 18.73 -2.01
C VAL A 17 -6.41 18.94 -0.58
N TRP A 18 -6.03 18.07 0.36
CA TRP A 18 -6.41 18.21 1.75
C TRP A 18 -5.48 17.48 2.71
N VAL A 19 -5.26 18.08 3.88
CA VAL A 19 -4.46 17.53 4.99
C VAL A 19 -5.28 17.66 6.27
N GLY A 20 -5.48 16.54 6.98
CA GLY A 20 -6.26 16.52 8.21
C GLY A 20 -5.59 15.78 9.34
N GLN A 21 -5.82 16.25 10.56
CA GLN A 21 -5.34 15.57 11.76
C GLN A 21 -6.16 14.31 12.04
N GLY A 22 -5.47 13.19 12.28
CA GLY A 22 -6.07 11.91 12.61
C GLY A 22 -5.87 10.87 11.52
N LYS A 23 -6.57 9.75 11.69
CA LYS A 23 -6.62 8.64 10.72
C LYS A 23 -7.94 7.85 10.82
N GLY A 24 -8.88 8.35 11.61
CA GLY A 24 -10.14 7.69 11.89
C GLY A 24 -11.20 8.06 10.86
N ARG A 25 -12.40 7.52 11.08
CA ARG A 25 -13.54 7.73 10.19
C ARG A 25 -13.99 9.19 10.22
N GLU A 26 -13.99 9.78 11.40
CA GLU A 26 -14.29 11.18 11.65
C GLU A 26 -13.40 12.14 10.84
N THR A 27 -12.11 11.80 10.67
CA THR A 27 -11.16 12.64 9.93
C THR A 27 -11.53 12.73 8.45
N ILE A 28 -11.86 11.59 7.83
CA ILE A 28 -12.17 11.54 6.40
C ILE A 28 -13.59 12.01 6.09
N ASP A 29 -14.54 11.75 6.99
CA ASP A 29 -15.91 12.29 6.84
C ASP A 29 -15.89 13.82 6.86
N ARG A 30 -15.03 14.42 7.69
CA ARG A 30 -14.82 15.87 7.69
C ARG A 30 -14.43 16.41 6.30
N PHE A 31 -13.49 15.77 5.61
CA PHE A 31 -13.14 16.18 4.25
C PHE A 31 -14.35 16.12 3.31
N PHE A 32 -15.08 15.00 3.32
CA PHE A 32 -16.22 14.83 2.41
C PHE A 32 -17.41 15.75 2.74
N ASN A 33 -17.55 16.20 3.99
CA ASN A 33 -18.65 17.07 4.40
C ASN A 33 -18.31 18.55 4.30
N GLU A 34 -17.07 18.94 4.58
CA GLU A 34 -16.66 20.34 4.64
C GLU A 34 -15.94 20.82 3.38
N SER A 35 -15.23 19.93 2.67
CA SER A 35 -14.40 20.33 1.52
C SER A 35 -15.04 20.06 0.15
N LEU A 36 -16.10 19.25 0.10
CA LEU A 36 -16.77 18.88 -1.15
C LEU A 36 -18.28 19.05 -1.06
N SER A 37 -18.86 19.66 -2.09
CA SER A 37 -20.31 19.64 -2.32
C SER A 37 -20.78 18.24 -2.71
N GLU A 38 -22.08 17.97 -2.55
CA GLU A 38 -22.69 16.71 -3.00
C GLU A 38 -22.43 16.44 -4.49
N HIS A 39 -22.54 17.46 -5.33
CA HIS A 39 -22.26 17.37 -6.76
C HIS A 39 -20.81 16.95 -7.05
N GLN A 40 -19.84 17.52 -6.33
CA GLN A 40 -18.43 17.11 -6.48
C GLN A 40 -18.21 15.66 -6.05
N ARG A 41 -18.83 15.22 -4.94
CA ARG A 41 -18.74 13.83 -4.48
C ARG A 41 -19.28 12.84 -5.51
N LEU A 42 -20.42 13.14 -6.13
CA LEU A 42 -21.04 12.29 -7.17
C LEU A 42 -20.20 12.21 -8.45
N LYS A 43 -19.32 13.18 -8.71
CA LYS A 43 -18.38 13.18 -9.84
C LYS A 43 -17.13 12.33 -9.61
N ILE A 44 -16.84 11.93 -8.38
CA ILE A 44 -15.71 11.06 -8.08
C ILE A 44 -16.01 9.66 -8.64
N LYS A 45 -15.28 9.28 -9.69
CA LYS A 45 -15.45 7.97 -10.36
C LYS A 45 -14.54 6.88 -9.79
N TRP A 46 -13.40 7.27 -9.21
CA TRP A 46 -12.38 6.35 -8.75
C TRP A 46 -11.75 6.87 -7.47
N ALA A 47 -11.49 5.97 -6.54
CA ALA A 47 -10.79 6.28 -5.31
C ALA A 47 -9.79 5.16 -5.01
N SER A 48 -8.60 5.53 -4.56
CA SER A 48 -7.58 4.59 -4.10
C SER A 48 -7.25 4.87 -2.64
N CYS A 49 -7.27 3.84 -1.80
CA CYS A 49 -6.84 3.95 -0.42
C CYS A 49 -6.22 2.64 0.08
N ASP A 50 -5.68 2.68 1.30
CA ASP A 50 -5.22 1.47 1.98
C ASP A 50 -6.38 0.56 2.39
N MET A 51 -6.06 -0.56 3.04
CA MET A 51 -7.06 -1.53 3.55
C MET A 51 -7.76 -1.07 4.85
N SER A 52 -7.73 0.22 5.20
CA SER A 52 -8.38 0.72 6.41
C SER A 52 -9.90 0.78 6.24
N ARG A 53 -10.62 0.07 7.11
CA ARG A 53 -12.10 0.07 7.14
C ARG A 53 -12.69 1.48 7.27
N ALA A 54 -12.00 2.38 7.97
CA ALA A 54 -12.44 3.77 8.12
C ALA A 54 -12.48 4.47 6.76
N TYR A 55 -11.42 4.32 5.96
CA TYR A 55 -11.31 4.96 4.65
C TYR A 55 -12.19 4.29 3.61
N THR A 56 -12.16 2.95 3.53
CA THR A 56 -13.01 2.22 2.58
C THR A 56 -14.49 2.51 2.84
N GLY A 57 -14.91 2.50 4.10
CA GLY A 57 -16.28 2.81 4.47
C GLY A 57 -16.67 4.27 4.21
N ALA A 58 -15.75 5.22 4.39
CA ALA A 58 -16.02 6.64 4.12
C ALA A 58 -16.22 6.90 2.64
N ILE A 59 -15.33 6.35 1.81
CA ILE A 59 -15.43 6.45 0.36
C ILE A 59 -16.73 5.81 -0.12
N GLN A 60 -17.06 4.59 0.35
CA GLN A 60 -18.31 3.91 -0.04
C GLN A 60 -19.56 4.70 0.36
N HIS A 61 -19.53 5.39 1.49
CA HIS A 61 -20.66 6.19 1.97
C HIS A 61 -20.81 7.51 1.20
N HIS A 62 -19.72 8.26 1.05
CA HIS A 62 -19.74 9.61 0.48
C HIS A 62 -19.67 9.63 -1.04
N CYS A 63 -19.07 8.60 -1.65
CA CYS A 63 -18.85 8.49 -3.10
C CYS A 63 -19.42 7.16 -3.62
N PRO A 64 -20.75 6.96 -3.61
CA PRO A 64 -21.37 5.67 -3.98
C PRO A 64 -21.12 5.28 -5.45
N ASN A 65 -20.84 6.26 -6.32
CA ASN A 65 -20.50 6.02 -7.73
C ASN A 65 -19.02 5.73 -7.97
N ALA A 66 -18.17 5.86 -6.94
CA ALA A 66 -16.74 5.66 -7.08
C ALA A 66 -16.39 4.18 -7.03
N THR A 67 -15.61 3.72 -8.00
CA THR A 67 -14.94 2.43 -7.91
C THR A 67 -13.75 2.55 -6.96
N LEU A 68 -13.84 1.83 -5.84
CA LEU A 68 -12.78 1.75 -4.85
C LEU A 68 -11.72 0.73 -5.28
N VAL A 69 -10.47 1.17 -5.31
CA VAL A 69 -9.30 0.33 -5.57
C VAL A 69 -8.44 0.28 -4.31
N ILE A 70 -8.10 -0.93 -3.87
CA ILE A 70 -7.14 -1.08 -2.76
C ILE A 70 -5.72 -0.87 -3.28
N ASP A 71 -4.97 -0.08 -2.54
CA ASP A 71 -3.56 0.14 -2.78
C ASP A 71 -2.77 -1.19 -2.74
N ARG A 72 -2.17 -1.54 -3.89
CA ARG A 72 -1.32 -2.72 -4.10
C ARG A 72 -0.17 -2.83 -3.09
N PHE A 73 0.51 -1.73 -2.75
CA PHE A 73 1.63 -1.74 -1.82
C PHE A 73 1.19 -2.25 -0.44
N HIS A 74 0.02 -1.86 0.03
CA HIS A 74 -0.51 -2.34 1.31
C HIS A 74 -0.82 -3.84 1.28
N VAL A 75 -1.35 -4.37 0.16
CA VAL A 75 -1.58 -5.82 -0.01
C VAL A 75 -0.25 -6.58 -0.02
N VAL A 76 0.72 -6.14 -0.82
CA VAL A 76 2.05 -6.76 -0.91
C VAL A 76 2.78 -6.68 0.43
N LYS A 77 2.68 -5.56 1.14
CA LYS A 77 3.24 -5.38 2.48
C LYS A 77 2.64 -6.38 3.48
N ALA A 78 1.31 -6.53 3.50
CA ALA A 78 0.64 -7.48 4.39
C ALA A 78 1.06 -8.93 4.10
N LEU A 79 1.26 -9.30 2.83
CA LEU A 79 1.78 -10.62 2.45
C LEU A 79 3.24 -10.82 2.90
N ASN A 80 4.09 -9.81 2.73
CA ASN A 80 5.47 -9.85 3.20
C ASN A 80 5.56 -9.94 4.74
N GLU A 81 4.65 -9.28 5.46
CA GLU A 81 4.53 -9.41 6.92
C GLU A 81 4.10 -10.83 7.32
N ALA A 82 3.16 -11.43 6.58
CA ALA A 82 2.75 -12.81 6.80
C ALA A 82 3.92 -13.79 6.56
N LEU A 83 4.74 -13.57 5.53
CA LEU A 83 5.96 -14.33 5.25
C LEU A 83 7.03 -14.15 6.34
N ASP A 84 7.26 -12.92 6.79
CA ASP A 84 8.21 -12.64 7.89
C ASP A 84 7.73 -13.26 9.21
N ALA A 85 6.43 -13.36 9.44
CA ALA A 85 5.88 -14.07 10.60
C ALA A 85 6.21 -15.57 10.55
N VAL A 86 6.12 -16.24 9.39
CA VAL A 86 6.58 -17.63 9.23
C VAL A 86 8.07 -17.74 9.53
N ARG A 87 8.89 -16.85 8.96
CA ARG A 87 10.34 -16.83 9.21
C ARG A 87 10.66 -16.65 10.70
N LYS A 88 9.95 -15.77 11.40
CA LYS A 88 10.13 -15.53 12.85
C LYS A 88 9.75 -16.74 13.68
N ASP A 89 8.66 -17.42 13.32
CA ASP A 89 8.22 -18.66 13.99
C ASP A 89 9.30 -19.74 13.89
N GLU A 90 9.80 -19.98 12.68
CA GLU A 90 10.89 -20.94 12.45
C GLU A 90 12.19 -20.52 13.14
N TRP A 91 12.55 -19.23 13.11
CA TRP A 91 13.76 -18.72 13.77
C TRP A 91 13.77 -18.96 15.28
N ARG A 92 12.61 -18.93 15.94
CA ARG A 92 12.49 -19.17 17.39
C ARG A 92 12.88 -20.60 17.77
N GLY A 93 12.57 -21.57 16.91
CA GLY A 93 12.89 -22.99 17.13
C GLY A 93 14.32 -23.39 16.80
N LEU A 94 15.15 -22.49 16.25
CA LEU A 94 16.52 -22.80 15.85
C LEU A 94 17.54 -22.51 16.97
N ASP A 95 18.60 -23.30 16.98
CA ASP A 95 19.81 -23.10 17.79
C ASP A 95 20.69 -21.97 17.21
N LYS A 96 21.84 -21.69 17.87
CA LYS A 96 22.75 -20.61 17.44
C LYS A 96 23.23 -20.81 15.99
N ARG A 97 23.56 -22.04 15.59
CA ARG A 97 24.04 -22.34 14.23
C ARG A 97 22.92 -22.17 13.20
N GLY A 98 21.72 -22.67 13.48
CA GLY A 98 20.56 -22.52 12.60
C GLY A 98 20.16 -21.06 12.42
N ARG A 99 20.17 -20.25 13.48
CA ARG A 99 19.89 -18.80 13.40
C ARG A 99 20.90 -18.07 12.53
N GLN A 100 22.18 -18.45 12.60
CA GLN A 100 23.22 -17.89 11.75
C GLN A 100 23.01 -18.28 10.27
N ALA A 101 22.59 -19.52 10.00
CA ALA A 101 22.34 -20.01 8.64
C ALA A 101 21.21 -19.26 7.91
N ILE A 102 20.24 -18.72 8.65
CA ILE A 102 19.13 -17.93 8.07
C ILE A 102 19.32 -16.41 8.23
N LYS A 103 20.52 -15.96 8.59
CA LYS A 103 20.85 -14.53 8.63
C LYS A 103 20.69 -13.91 7.23
N GLY A 104 20.10 -12.72 7.15
CA GLY A 104 19.83 -12.04 5.87
C GLY A 104 18.63 -12.60 5.07
N LEU A 105 18.05 -13.73 5.47
CA LEU A 105 16.93 -14.37 4.77
C LEU A 105 15.71 -13.46 4.64
N ARG A 106 15.43 -12.61 5.65
CA ARG A 106 14.33 -11.64 5.60
C ARG A 106 14.38 -10.76 4.35
N TRP A 107 15.56 -10.22 4.04
CA TRP A 107 15.73 -9.35 2.89
C TRP A 107 15.54 -10.14 1.59
N MET A 108 16.09 -11.36 1.51
CA MET A 108 15.92 -12.21 0.34
C MET A 108 14.46 -12.59 0.05
N LEU A 109 13.70 -12.89 1.10
CA LEU A 109 12.27 -13.22 1.02
C LEU A 109 11.42 -12.03 0.54
N GLY A 110 11.80 -10.81 0.90
CA GLY A 110 11.09 -9.59 0.51
C GLY A 110 11.38 -9.11 -0.92
N MET A 111 12.43 -9.61 -1.58
CA MET A 111 12.76 -9.20 -2.94
C MET A 111 11.73 -9.70 -3.96
N HIS A 112 11.49 -8.90 -5.00
CA HIS A 112 10.83 -9.37 -6.21
C HIS A 112 11.70 -10.40 -6.93
N ALA A 113 11.08 -11.41 -7.54
CA ALA A 113 11.79 -12.50 -8.21
C ALA A 113 12.80 -12.00 -9.25
N ARG A 114 12.43 -10.97 -10.03
CA ARG A 114 13.29 -10.33 -11.04
C ARG A 114 14.53 -9.62 -10.47
N ASN A 115 14.52 -9.26 -9.19
CA ASN A 115 15.64 -8.56 -8.54
C ASN A 115 16.61 -9.52 -7.84
N ARG A 116 16.34 -10.83 -7.85
CA ARG A 116 17.18 -11.83 -7.19
C ARG A 116 18.29 -12.32 -8.10
N SER A 117 19.50 -12.45 -7.55
CA SER A 117 20.59 -13.14 -8.21
C SER A 117 20.35 -14.65 -8.29
N LYS A 118 21.09 -15.33 -9.19
CA LYS A 118 21.05 -16.80 -9.31
C LYS A 118 21.38 -17.49 -7.97
N LYS A 119 22.39 -17.00 -7.24
CA LYS A 119 22.80 -17.53 -5.93
C LYS A 119 21.69 -17.41 -4.89
N GLN A 120 21.00 -16.27 -4.84
CA GLN A 120 19.87 -16.05 -3.92
C GLN A 120 18.70 -16.98 -4.24
N SER A 121 18.37 -17.16 -5.52
CA SER A 121 17.31 -18.08 -5.94
C SER A 121 17.66 -19.53 -5.62
N GLN A 122 18.92 -19.95 -5.83
CA GLN A 122 19.41 -21.27 -5.41
C GLN A 122 19.28 -21.48 -3.90
N PHE A 123 19.66 -20.48 -3.10
CA PHE A 123 19.53 -20.53 -1.64
C PHE A 123 18.06 -20.69 -1.20
N LEU A 124 17.15 -19.91 -1.77
CA LEU A 124 15.71 -20.03 -1.47
C LEU A 124 15.15 -21.39 -1.87
N ASN A 125 15.54 -21.93 -3.03
CA ASN A 125 15.14 -23.28 -3.45
C ASN A 125 15.70 -24.37 -2.52
N ALA A 126 16.89 -24.21 -1.96
CA ALA A 126 17.46 -25.15 -0.99
C ALA A 126 16.64 -25.23 0.31
N LEU A 127 15.86 -24.19 0.64
CA LEU A 127 14.92 -24.23 1.77
C LEU A 127 13.83 -25.30 1.58
N ARG A 128 13.59 -25.79 0.36
CA ARG A 128 12.66 -26.90 0.12
C ARG A 128 12.99 -28.14 0.97
N THR A 129 14.27 -28.38 1.22
CA THR A 129 14.75 -29.51 2.03
C THR A 129 15.04 -29.09 3.46
N SER A 130 15.64 -27.91 3.68
CA SER A 130 16.08 -27.48 5.02
C SER A 130 15.01 -26.75 5.85
N ASN A 131 14.09 -26.01 5.22
CA ASN A 131 12.95 -25.38 5.90
C ASN A 131 11.72 -25.28 4.97
N ARG A 132 10.94 -26.36 4.92
CA ARG A 132 9.75 -26.47 4.06
C ARG A 132 8.71 -25.39 4.30
N ARG A 133 8.58 -24.90 5.53
CA ARG A 133 7.57 -23.90 5.90
C ARG A 133 7.91 -22.53 5.30
N ILE A 134 9.16 -22.08 5.43
CA ILE A 134 9.62 -20.84 4.77
C ILE A 134 9.57 -20.98 3.25
N HIS A 135 10.05 -22.10 2.70
CA HIS A 135 10.02 -22.33 1.26
C HIS A 135 8.60 -22.22 0.70
N ARG A 136 7.63 -22.88 1.34
CA ARG A 136 6.22 -22.83 0.91
C ARG A 136 5.64 -21.43 0.98
N ALA A 137 5.93 -20.70 2.07
CA ALA A 137 5.47 -19.32 2.22
C ALA A 137 6.06 -18.40 1.15
N TRP A 138 7.34 -18.59 0.81
CA TRP A 138 8.05 -17.85 -0.21
C TRP A 138 7.47 -18.11 -1.62
N VAL A 139 7.28 -19.38 -1.99
CA VAL A 139 6.67 -19.75 -3.28
C VAL A 139 5.30 -19.10 -3.42
N LEU A 140 4.44 -19.20 -2.40
CA LEU A 140 3.13 -18.55 -2.42
C LEU A 140 3.22 -17.03 -2.56
N LYS A 141 4.19 -16.38 -1.90
CA LYS A 141 4.40 -14.94 -2.03
C LYS A 141 4.81 -14.53 -3.45
N ASP A 142 5.67 -15.29 -4.10
CA ASP A 142 6.09 -14.99 -5.47
C ASP A 142 5.00 -15.34 -6.48
N GLU A 143 4.26 -16.43 -6.27
CA GLU A 143 3.09 -16.75 -7.08
C GLU A 143 2.05 -15.63 -7.02
N PHE A 144 1.78 -15.06 -5.84
CA PHE A 144 0.79 -13.99 -5.67
C PHE A 144 1.05 -12.77 -6.57
N ASP A 145 2.32 -12.47 -6.88
CA ASP A 145 2.70 -11.32 -7.72
C ASP A 145 2.08 -11.38 -9.14
N HIS A 146 1.72 -12.58 -9.63
CA HIS A 146 1.05 -12.74 -10.91
C HIS A 146 -0.34 -12.08 -10.94
N VAL A 147 -1.00 -11.87 -9.80
CA VAL A 147 -2.35 -11.26 -9.74
C VAL A 147 -2.38 -9.89 -10.43
N TRP A 148 -1.28 -9.13 -10.36
CA TRP A 148 -1.16 -7.78 -10.91
C TRP A 148 -0.93 -7.73 -12.42
N HIS A 149 -0.70 -8.88 -13.05
CA HIS A 149 -0.28 -8.98 -14.46
C HIS A 149 -1.38 -9.56 -15.36
N PHE A 150 -2.54 -9.91 -14.81
CA PHE A 150 -3.68 -10.36 -15.59
C PHE A 150 -4.29 -9.21 -16.40
N LYS A 151 -4.69 -9.49 -17.64
CA LYS A 151 -5.48 -8.56 -18.48
C LYS A 151 -6.98 -8.77 -18.38
N TYR A 152 -7.40 -9.97 -17.96
CA TYR A 152 -8.81 -10.37 -17.90
C TYR A 152 -9.24 -10.63 -16.47
N VAL A 153 -10.29 -9.92 -16.04
CA VAL A 153 -10.83 -9.95 -14.67
C VAL A 153 -11.23 -11.36 -14.23
N GLY A 154 -11.90 -12.12 -15.11
CA GLY A 154 -12.33 -13.48 -14.79
C GLY A 154 -11.16 -14.43 -14.51
N ALA A 155 -10.07 -14.32 -15.27
CA ALA A 155 -8.87 -15.12 -15.08
C ALA A 155 -8.17 -14.76 -13.76
N ALA A 156 -8.11 -13.48 -13.43
CA ALA A 156 -7.56 -13.02 -12.16
C ALA A 156 -8.37 -13.47 -10.95
N LYS A 157 -9.72 -13.38 -11.01
CA LYS A 157 -10.62 -13.90 -9.98
C LYS A 157 -10.37 -15.39 -9.76
N GLN A 158 -10.26 -16.16 -10.83
CA GLN A 158 -10.01 -17.60 -10.75
C GLN A 158 -8.60 -17.94 -10.21
N PHE A 159 -7.59 -17.17 -10.61
CA PHE A 159 -6.24 -17.28 -10.07
C PHE A 159 -6.23 -17.00 -8.56
N LEU A 160 -6.80 -15.86 -8.13
CA LEU A 160 -6.78 -15.44 -6.74
C LEU A 160 -7.53 -16.41 -5.83
N LYS A 161 -8.67 -16.96 -6.29
CA LYS A 161 -9.40 -18.03 -5.59
C LYS A 161 -8.55 -19.29 -5.42
N ARG A 162 -7.87 -19.75 -6.49
CA ARG A 162 -6.98 -20.92 -6.42
C ARG A 162 -5.79 -20.68 -5.49
N TRP A 163 -5.20 -19.50 -5.57
CA TRP A 163 -4.10 -19.09 -4.70
C TRP A 163 -4.51 -19.08 -3.23
N MET A 164 -5.68 -18.52 -2.89
CA MET A 164 -6.21 -18.54 -1.52
C MET A 164 -6.41 -19.98 -1.00
N THR A 165 -6.91 -20.89 -1.83
CA THR A 165 -7.03 -22.31 -1.48
C THR A 165 -5.65 -22.95 -1.21
N ALA A 166 -4.66 -22.69 -2.06
CA ALA A 166 -3.29 -23.18 -1.86
C ALA A 166 -2.67 -22.62 -0.57
N ALA A 167 -2.84 -21.31 -0.31
CA ALA A 167 -2.37 -20.65 0.89
C ALA A 167 -3.02 -21.22 2.16
N LEU A 168 -4.31 -21.56 2.14
CA LEU A 168 -4.97 -22.23 3.27
C LEU A 168 -4.47 -23.66 3.48
N ARG A 169 -4.29 -24.42 2.39
CA ARG A 169 -3.72 -25.79 2.42
C ARG A 169 -2.26 -25.82 2.87
N SER A 170 -1.56 -24.69 2.80
CA SER A 170 -0.18 -24.57 3.32
C SER A 170 -0.07 -24.82 4.82
N ARG A 171 -1.17 -24.64 5.57
CA ARG A 171 -1.28 -24.72 7.04
C ARG A 171 -0.37 -23.72 7.76
N LEU A 172 -0.10 -22.56 7.14
CA LEU A 172 0.67 -21.47 7.75
C LEU A 172 -0.31 -20.44 8.37
N PRO A 173 -0.32 -20.25 9.70
CA PRO A 173 -1.30 -19.39 10.36
C PRO A 173 -1.30 -17.94 9.86
N SER A 174 -0.12 -17.37 9.62
CA SER A 174 -0.01 -15.99 9.13
C SER A 174 -0.57 -15.82 7.72
N LEU A 175 -0.40 -16.81 6.83
CA LEU A 175 -1.03 -16.81 5.51
C LEU A 175 -2.53 -17.00 5.58
N LYS A 176 -3.05 -17.79 6.54
CA LYS A 176 -4.50 -17.88 6.78
C LYS A 176 -5.07 -16.50 7.14
N THR A 177 -4.40 -15.75 8.02
CA THR A 177 -4.80 -14.38 8.35
C THR A 177 -4.77 -13.47 7.12
N PHE A 178 -3.71 -13.55 6.30
CA PHE A 178 -3.63 -12.78 5.07
C PHE A 178 -4.75 -13.14 4.08
N VAL A 179 -5.10 -14.43 3.93
CA VAL A 179 -6.23 -14.86 3.10
C VAL A 179 -7.55 -14.25 3.58
N THR A 180 -7.76 -14.14 4.90
CA THR A 180 -8.94 -13.41 5.44
C THR A 180 -8.93 -11.95 5.00
N THR A 181 -7.78 -11.27 5.03
CA THR A 181 -7.65 -9.91 4.51
C THR A 181 -7.99 -9.84 3.01
N VAL A 182 -7.44 -10.74 2.19
CA VAL A 182 -7.73 -10.80 0.75
C VAL A 182 -9.23 -11.03 0.50
N ARG A 183 -9.89 -11.89 1.27
CA ARG A 183 -11.35 -12.13 1.15
C ARG A 183 -12.15 -10.87 1.45
N ASN A 184 -11.82 -10.16 2.52
CA ASN A 184 -12.53 -8.94 2.93
C ASN A 184 -12.40 -7.81 1.90
N HIS A 185 -11.36 -7.85 1.06
CA HIS A 185 -11.08 -6.84 0.05
C HIS A 185 -11.09 -7.42 -1.37
N PHE A 186 -11.71 -8.58 -1.58
CA PHE A 186 -11.55 -9.35 -2.81
C PHE A 186 -11.94 -8.54 -4.04
N ASP A 187 -13.12 -7.93 -4.04
CA ASP A 187 -13.60 -7.15 -5.17
C ASP A 187 -12.72 -5.90 -5.39
N ASN A 188 -12.36 -5.19 -4.31
CA ASN A 188 -11.51 -3.99 -4.40
C ASN A 188 -10.04 -4.28 -4.77
N ILE A 189 -9.56 -5.51 -4.62
CA ILE A 189 -8.26 -5.95 -5.14
C ILE A 189 -8.37 -6.24 -6.63
N ILE A 190 -9.50 -6.81 -7.06
CA ILE A 190 -9.76 -7.14 -8.46
C ILE A 190 -10.02 -5.88 -9.30
N THR A 191 -10.62 -4.82 -8.73
CA THR A 191 -10.82 -3.53 -9.43
C THR A 191 -9.51 -2.89 -9.90
N PHE A 192 -8.37 -3.21 -9.27
CA PHE A 192 -7.04 -2.82 -9.76
C PHE A 192 -6.76 -3.32 -11.20
N ILE A 193 -7.36 -4.42 -11.59
CA ILE A 193 -7.16 -5.05 -12.91
C ILE A 193 -8.00 -4.34 -13.97
N GLU A 194 -9.15 -3.79 -13.58
CA GLU A 194 -10.04 -3.01 -14.46
C GLU A 194 -9.44 -1.64 -14.77
N ARG A 195 -8.89 -0.97 -13.76
CA ARG A 195 -8.08 0.23 -13.93
C ARG A 195 -6.82 0.05 -13.09
N PRO A 196 -5.64 -0.13 -13.73
CA PRO A 196 -4.38 -0.19 -13.02
C PRO A 196 -4.02 1.22 -12.56
N LEU A 197 -4.75 1.71 -11.55
CA LEU A 197 -4.39 2.90 -10.80
C LEU A 197 -3.06 2.59 -10.13
N THR A 198 -1.99 3.00 -10.80
CA THR A 198 -0.66 2.76 -10.27
C THR A 198 -0.52 3.56 -8.99
N ASN A 199 -0.07 2.92 -7.91
CA ASN A 199 0.29 3.64 -6.69
C ASN A 199 1.50 4.56 -6.85
N ALA A 200 2.02 4.74 -8.07
CA ALA A 200 3.16 5.61 -8.34
C ALA A 200 2.91 7.04 -7.83
N VAL A 201 1.68 7.55 -7.98
CA VAL A 201 1.28 8.86 -7.44
C VAL A 201 1.37 8.87 -5.92
N GLY A 202 0.71 7.93 -5.25
CA GLY A 202 0.74 7.81 -3.78
C GLY A 202 2.15 7.56 -3.22
N GLU A 203 2.98 6.77 -3.90
CA GLU A 203 4.39 6.54 -3.55
C GLU A 203 5.22 7.82 -3.73
N GLY A 204 5.01 8.54 -4.83
CA GLY A 204 5.64 9.83 -5.12
C GLY A 204 5.32 10.87 -4.05
N ILE A 205 4.04 11.04 -3.74
CA ILE A 205 3.56 11.93 -2.67
C ILE A 205 4.17 11.50 -1.34
N ASN A 206 4.08 10.23 -0.94
CA ASN A 206 4.66 9.75 0.31
C ASN A 206 6.18 9.98 0.41
N ARG A 207 6.90 9.88 -0.72
CA ARG A 207 8.33 10.21 -0.79
C ARG A 207 8.56 11.70 -0.59
N LEU A 208 7.79 12.55 -1.26
CA LEU A 208 7.90 14.01 -1.13
C LEU A 208 7.57 14.47 0.29
N LEU A 209 6.50 13.95 0.91
CA LEU A 209 6.15 14.22 2.30
C LEU A 209 7.29 13.88 3.28
N LYS A 210 7.99 12.76 3.05
CA LYS A 210 9.18 12.40 3.84
C LYS A 210 10.34 13.38 3.62
N ILE A 211 10.57 13.84 2.39
CA ILE A 211 11.62 14.81 2.08
C ILE A 211 11.31 16.14 2.79
N VAL A 212 10.09 16.65 2.65
CA VAL A 212 9.59 17.87 3.30
C VAL A 212 9.82 17.80 4.81
N LYS A 213 9.38 16.69 5.43
CA LYS A 213 9.57 16.45 6.86
C LYS A 213 11.05 16.41 7.28
N ASN A 214 11.89 15.71 6.52
CA ASN A 214 13.30 15.55 6.85
C ASN A 214 14.07 16.87 6.69
N ARG A 215 13.75 17.67 5.66
CA ARG A 215 14.36 19.01 5.47
C ARG A 215 14.06 19.95 6.63
N ALA A 216 12.85 19.89 7.18
CA ALA A 216 12.47 20.68 8.35
C ALA A 216 13.01 20.13 9.68
N SER A 217 13.70 18.98 9.69
CA SER A 217 14.06 18.25 10.92
C SER A 217 12.84 17.91 11.81
N GLY A 218 11.67 17.74 11.19
CA GLY A 218 10.39 17.55 11.87
C GLY A 218 9.62 18.85 12.11
N PHE A 219 8.36 18.72 12.53
CA PHE A 219 7.45 19.84 12.78
C PHE A 219 6.86 19.76 14.19
N ARG A 220 6.61 20.92 14.81
CA ARG A 220 5.97 21.02 16.13
C ARG A 220 4.46 20.71 16.07
N GLY A 221 3.80 21.19 15.02
CA GLY A 221 2.36 21.06 14.76
C GLY A 221 2.04 20.48 13.38
N LEU A 222 0.75 20.25 13.11
CA LEU A 222 0.29 19.81 11.80
C LEU A 222 0.16 20.99 10.83
N GLU A 223 -0.28 22.17 11.27
CA GLU A 223 -0.48 23.30 10.34
C GLU A 223 0.81 23.67 9.60
N PRO A 224 1.96 23.88 10.27
CA PRO A 224 3.19 24.23 9.55
C PRO A 224 3.67 23.12 8.60
N PHE A 225 3.30 21.86 8.88
CA PHE A 225 3.58 20.76 7.98
C PHE A 225 2.63 20.78 6.78
N ALA A 226 1.33 21.01 7.00
CA ALA A 226 0.32 21.14 5.95
C ALA A 226 0.63 22.30 4.99
N ASP A 227 1.02 23.46 5.51
CA ASP A 227 1.40 24.62 4.71
C ASP A 227 2.55 24.28 3.76
N LEU A 228 3.61 23.63 4.27
CA LEU A 228 4.74 23.25 3.43
C LEU A 228 4.39 22.14 2.44
N ILE A 229 3.43 21.27 2.77
CA ILE A 229 2.87 20.30 1.82
C ILE A 229 2.17 21.03 0.69
N PHE A 230 1.27 21.96 0.97
CA PHE A 230 0.54 22.71 -0.07
C PHE A 230 1.49 23.55 -0.93
N LEU A 231 2.52 24.17 -0.34
CA LEU A 231 3.56 24.90 -1.08
C LEU A 231 4.38 24.00 -2.02
N THR A 232 4.59 22.73 -1.67
CA THR A 232 5.47 21.83 -2.45
C THR A 232 4.72 20.99 -3.47
N ILE A 233 3.51 20.52 -3.10
CA ILE A 233 2.75 19.53 -3.85
C ILE A 233 1.24 19.81 -3.87
N GLY A 234 0.81 21.00 -3.48
CA GLY A 234 -0.58 21.46 -3.67
C GLY A 234 -0.80 22.04 -5.07
N ASP A 235 -2.03 22.46 -5.33
CA ASP A 235 -2.43 23.14 -6.58
C ASP A 235 -2.20 24.67 -6.49
N LEU A 236 -1.02 25.09 -6.00
CA LEU A 236 -0.69 26.50 -5.78
C LEU A 236 0.25 27.02 -6.88
N ASP A 237 -0.24 27.97 -7.68
CA ASP A 237 0.56 28.70 -8.68
C ASP A 237 1.11 29.98 -8.05
N ILE A 238 2.30 29.89 -7.44
CA ILE A 238 2.96 31.03 -6.80
C ILE A 238 3.21 32.17 -7.80
N PRO A 239 3.75 31.93 -9.02
CA PRO A 239 3.90 32.98 -10.03
C PRO A 239 2.60 33.71 -10.37
N ALA A 240 1.46 33.01 -10.46
CA ALA A 240 0.17 33.65 -10.75
C ALA A 240 -0.23 34.74 -9.74
N HIS A 241 0.22 34.62 -8.49
CA HIS A 241 -0.05 35.59 -7.43
C HIS A 241 0.90 36.81 -7.43
N ILE A 242 1.97 36.77 -8.22
CA ILE A 242 2.89 37.90 -8.38
C ILE A 242 2.35 38.79 -9.50
N PRO A 243 2.16 40.11 -9.28
CA PRO A 243 1.81 41.06 -10.33
C PRO A 243 2.72 40.92 -11.54
N SER A 244 2.17 40.97 -12.76
CA SER A 244 2.91 40.65 -13.98
C SER A 244 4.12 41.56 -14.21
N ASP A 245 4.06 42.80 -13.73
CA ASP A 245 5.13 43.80 -13.75
C ASP A 245 6.26 43.52 -12.75
N LEU A 246 6.03 42.66 -11.75
CA LEU A 246 7.00 42.25 -10.72
C LEU A 246 7.57 40.84 -10.94
N ARG A 247 7.09 40.11 -11.96
CA ARG A 247 7.64 38.80 -12.32
C ARG A 247 9.01 39.01 -12.97
N THR A 248 10.08 38.81 -12.21
CA THR A 248 11.44 38.76 -12.75
C THR A 248 11.77 37.30 -13.08
N LEU A 249 11.78 37.02 -14.39
CA LEU A 249 11.75 35.72 -15.11
C LEU A 249 10.35 35.26 -15.53
#